data_AF-G0PLU9-F1
#
_entry.id   AF-G0PLU9-F1
#
_cell.length_a   1.000
_cell.length_b   1.000
_cell.length_c   1.000
_cell.angle_alpha   90.00
_cell.angle_beta   90.00
_cell.angle_gamma   90.00
#
_symmetry.space_group_name_H-M   'P 1'
#
loop_
_entity.id
_entity.type
_entity.pdbx_description
1 polymer ?
#
loop_
_entity_poly.entity_id
_entity_poly.type
_entity_poly.pdbx_seq_one_letter_code
_entity_poly.pdbx_strand_id
1 'polypeptide(L)'
;MLAQDKVFDNFAILASAIKNYIPKQLLKNVNFEKTYAQNECKYIQKILDSNDHLRIVYGSAESLLEELKMYMNFPLSRKMFPIGMGNYHSTIPKIYKTLKKEHLYCKQDFLFYLQSCVYSELGLDDDEQKVKFEKLIVSMKKHEDRLSGCYEFVKYDHDVFEDIRKPFICSQSLHVFKENPENTVVIADRRGETRIIPDEEKDFVDVFDNLISKYPCFFLPNSETKDKNATAVVRVFGHKYEKFVMESELFAAINLKNPDQKPLESMDIEGHYRTIEYKHVLERYRDQIDAIDKYRYFMDLKLVRKLQEDLEEFWKPMENEPMKRVRNVGPQGFTVEDLKKELKYLGYTKIFPEITDEARAAHAIFFEQNELNTMSMCSAIHEALTRVMFKRYPCLNEFVYRQNEKDAELERLRVYEEKSKKLDETEKKMKDLEKEAEEWKMKRLKILEENVKMGNMLKRSENSIALKRKEVQEKNEQLKLAQKALEEKDQRCKYLDKTLKVKNEEVRNLTEAEKWEKQNKEDYKARVKELESEIKLYVVL
;
A
#
# COMPACT_ATOMS: atom_id res chain seq x y z
N MET A 1 -20.22 -11.83 -32.02
CA MET A 1 -20.24 -10.41 -31.60
C MET A 1 -20.22 -10.36 -30.09
N LEU A 2 -21.13 -9.73 -29.34
CA LEU A 2 -21.05 -9.35 -27.91
C LEU A 2 -19.93 -9.95 -27.02
N ALA A 3 -19.76 -11.27 -26.93
CA ALA A 3 -18.69 -11.90 -26.14
C ALA A 3 -17.27 -11.70 -26.70
N GLN A 4 -17.12 -11.51 -28.01
CA GLN A 4 -15.86 -11.15 -28.68
C GLN A 4 -15.55 -9.66 -28.46
N ASP A 5 -16.56 -8.80 -28.54
CA ASP A 5 -16.41 -7.35 -28.39
C ASP A 5 -15.92 -7.01 -26.96
N LYS A 6 -16.50 -7.65 -25.94
CA LYS A 6 -16.03 -7.61 -24.55
C LYS A 6 -14.55 -8.00 -24.36
N VAL A 7 -14.03 -8.90 -25.21
CA VAL A 7 -12.63 -9.34 -25.17
C VAL A 7 -11.72 -8.33 -25.89
N PHE A 8 -12.18 -7.71 -26.99
CA PHE A 8 -11.43 -6.70 -27.71
C PHE A 8 -11.24 -5.40 -26.93
N ASP A 9 -12.27 -4.91 -26.23
CA ASP A 9 -12.18 -3.68 -25.44
C ASP A 9 -11.14 -3.80 -24.32
N ASN A 10 -11.14 -4.92 -23.58
CA ASN A 10 -10.17 -5.17 -22.51
C ASN A 10 -8.71 -5.15 -23.03
N PHE A 11 -8.45 -5.70 -24.22
CA PHE A 11 -7.11 -5.64 -24.82
C PHE A 11 -6.73 -4.25 -25.32
N ALA A 12 -7.67 -3.43 -25.77
CA ALA A 12 -7.40 -2.03 -26.14
C ALA A 12 -6.97 -1.19 -24.91
N ILE A 13 -7.64 -1.39 -23.77
CA ILE A 13 -7.28 -0.76 -22.49
C ILE A 13 -5.89 -1.21 -22.06
N LEU A 14 -5.61 -2.51 -22.05
CA LEU A 14 -4.29 -3.06 -21.70
C LEU A 14 -3.19 -2.56 -22.63
N ALA A 15 -3.44 -2.48 -23.94
CA ALA A 15 -2.49 -1.90 -24.90
C ALA A 15 -2.19 -0.43 -24.59
N SER A 16 -3.21 0.36 -24.23
CA SER A 16 -3.05 1.78 -23.83
C SER A 16 -2.29 1.92 -22.50
N ALA A 17 -2.59 1.07 -21.52
CA ALA A 17 -1.89 1.02 -20.24
C ALA A 17 -0.41 0.65 -20.41
N ILE A 18 -0.10 -0.39 -21.19
CA ILE A 18 1.27 -0.80 -21.51
C ILE A 18 2.04 0.34 -22.20
N LYS A 19 1.41 1.04 -23.17
CA LYS A 19 2.02 2.19 -23.86
C LYS A 19 2.28 3.42 -22.99
N ASN A 20 1.60 3.54 -21.84
CA ASN A 20 1.82 4.58 -20.84
C ASN A 20 2.78 4.15 -19.73
N TYR A 21 2.78 2.85 -19.38
CA TYR A 21 3.55 2.29 -18.27
C TYR A 21 4.98 1.94 -18.68
N ILE A 22 5.15 1.38 -19.88
CA ILE A 22 6.46 0.99 -20.42
C ILE A 22 7.01 2.12 -21.30
N PRO A 23 8.27 2.56 -21.09
CA PRO A 23 8.91 3.55 -21.93
C PRO A 23 8.84 3.18 -23.42
N LYS A 24 8.44 4.15 -24.26
CA LYS A 24 8.23 3.99 -25.71
C LYS A 24 9.43 3.36 -26.43
N GLN A 25 10.64 3.60 -25.91
CA GLN A 25 11.91 3.07 -26.41
C GLN A 25 11.99 1.54 -26.34
N LEU A 26 11.42 0.91 -25.30
CA LEU A 26 11.34 -0.54 -25.18
C LEU A 26 10.21 -1.15 -26.04
N LEU A 27 9.27 -0.31 -26.49
CA LEU A 27 8.09 -0.69 -27.26
C LEU A 27 8.26 -0.58 -28.78
N LYS A 28 9.39 -0.05 -29.29
CA LYS A 28 9.60 0.25 -30.72
C LYS A 28 9.29 -0.91 -31.69
N ASN A 29 9.54 -2.15 -31.26
CA ASN A 29 9.34 -3.36 -32.06
C ASN A 29 8.14 -4.21 -31.59
N VAL A 30 7.35 -3.71 -30.63
CA VAL A 30 6.21 -4.44 -30.06
C VAL A 30 4.98 -4.24 -30.96
N ASN A 31 4.49 -5.33 -31.55
CA ASN A 31 3.24 -5.28 -32.30
C ASN A 31 2.02 -5.36 -31.34
N PHE A 32 1.29 -4.25 -31.23
CA PHE A 32 0.05 -4.12 -30.44
C PHE A 32 -1.23 -4.42 -31.23
N GLU A 33 -1.15 -4.90 -32.47
CA GLU A 33 -2.30 -5.36 -33.25
C GLU A 33 -3.16 -6.38 -32.49
N LYS A 34 -4.38 -6.61 -33.00
CA LYS A 34 -5.39 -7.52 -32.44
C LYS A 34 -4.95 -8.99 -32.46
N THR A 35 -3.92 -9.31 -31.70
CA THR A 35 -3.50 -10.68 -31.41
C THR A 35 -4.61 -11.34 -30.61
N TYR A 36 -5.32 -12.27 -31.26
CA TYR A 36 -6.30 -13.10 -30.57
C TYR A 36 -5.60 -13.82 -29.41
N ALA A 37 -5.89 -13.35 -28.20
CA ALA A 37 -5.40 -13.90 -26.95
C ALA A 37 -6.62 -14.40 -26.16
N GLN A 38 -6.47 -15.56 -25.52
CA GLN A 38 -7.58 -16.17 -24.78
C GLN A 38 -7.87 -15.44 -23.45
N ASN A 39 -6.89 -14.68 -22.94
CA ASN A 39 -7.01 -13.87 -21.72
C ASN A 39 -5.89 -12.80 -21.67
N GLU A 40 -5.98 -11.91 -20.68
CA GLU A 40 -5.06 -10.79 -20.41
C GLU A 40 -3.61 -11.23 -20.23
N CYS A 41 -3.36 -12.29 -19.44
CA CYS A 41 -2.00 -12.78 -19.19
C CYS A 41 -1.34 -13.29 -20.48
N LYS A 42 -2.06 -14.06 -21.31
CA LYS A 42 -1.54 -14.51 -22.62
C LYS A 42 -1.32 -13.36 -23.62
N TYR A 43 -2.03 -12.25 -23.49
CA TYR A 43 -1.78 -11.04 -24.29
C TYR A 43 -0.47 -10.38 -23.86
N ILE A 44 -0.27 -10.18 -22.55
CA ILE A 44 0.96 -9.62 -22.00
C ILE A 44 2.16 -10.53 -22.28
N GLN A 45 2.02 -11.85 -22.16
CA GLN A 45 3.09 -12.79 -22.45
C GLN A 45 3.58 -12.67 -23.89
N LYS A 46 2.68 -12.51 -24.88
CA LYS A 46 3.07 -12.23 -26.28
C LYS A 46 3.84 -10.92 -26.45
N ILE A 47 3.48 -9.88 -25.70
CA ILE A 47 4.19 -8.60 -25.70
C ILE A 47 5.59 -8.79 -25.10
N LEU A 48 5.71 -9.46 -23.95
CA LEU A 48 6.99 -9.78 -23.32
C LEU A 48 7.88 -10.67 -24.20
N ASP A 49 7.32 -11.63 -24.91
CA ASP A 49 8.05 -12.52 -25.84
C ASP A 49 8.49 -11.81 -27.14
N SER A 50 7.94 -10.64 -27.46
CA SER A 50 8.36 -9.85 -28.63
C SER A 50 9.68 -9.10 -28.44
N ASN A 51 10.16 -8.98 -27.19
CA ASN A 51 11.42 -8.31 -26.86
C ASN A 51 11.98 -8.85 -25.53
N ASP A 52 13.06 -9.63 -25.59
CA ASP A 52 13.78 -10.20 -24.42
C ASP A 52 14.00 -9.18 -23.29
N HIS A 53 14.25 -7.91 -23.63
CA HIS A 53 14.50 -6.85 -22.65
C HIS A 53 13.28 -6.55 -21.78
N LEU A 54 12.05 -6.74 -22.29
CA LEU A 54 10.83 -6.54 -21.50
C LEU A 54 10.71 -7.58 -20.38
N ARG A 55 11.06 -8.84 -20.62
CA ARG A 55 11.07 -9.90 -19.58
C ARG A 55 12.12 -9.63 -18.50
N ILE A 56 13.26 -9.06 -18.88
CA ILE A 56 14.34 -8.71 -17.94
C ILE A 56 13.90 -7.56 -17.02
N VAL A 57 13.15 -6.58 -17.52
CA VAL A 57 12.74 -5.38 -16.76
C VAL A 57 11.45 -5.60 -15.97
N TYR A 58 10.43 -6.24 -16.56
CA TYR A 58 9.07 -6.35 -16.01
C TYR A 58 8.71 -7.77 -15.51
N GLY A 59 9.65 -8.72 -15.55
CA GLY A 59 9.46 -10.06 -15.02
C GLY A 59 8.47 -10.92 -15.83
N SER A 60 7.51 -11.53 -15.14
CA SER A 60 6.51 -12.43 -15.75
C SER A 60 5.27 -11.67 -16.23
N ALA A 61 4.48 -12.31 -17.10
CA ALA A 61 3.24 -11.73 -17.58
C ALA A 61 2.20 -11.53 -16.46
N GLU A 62 2.21 -12.38 -15.43
CA GLU A 62 1.40 -12.24 -14.22
C GLU A 62 1.82 -11.03 -13.39
N SER A 63 3.13 -10.86 -13.14
CA SER A 63 3.67 -9.72 -12.38
C SER A 63 3.31 -8.40 -13.05
N LEU A 64 3.59 -8.28 -14.35
CA LEU A 64 3.25 -7.08 -15.12
C LEU A 64 1.72 -6.87 -15.22
N LEU A 65 0.90 -7.93 -15.28
CA LEU A 65 -0.56 -7.78 -15.26
C LEU A 65 -1.07 -7.23 -13.93
N GLU A 66 -0.49 -7.65 -12.80
CA GLU A 66 -0.83 -7.13 -11.48
C GLU A 66 -0.39 -5.66 -11.33
N GLU A 67 0.83 -5.32 -11.76
CA GLU A 67 1.33 -3.95 -11.81
C GLU A 67 0.45 -3.04 -12.67
N LEU A 68 0.11 -3.46 -13.89
CA LEU A 68 -0.78 -2.71 -14.77
C LEU A 68 -2.18 -2.55 -14.17
N LYS A 69 -2.72 -3.59 -13.51
CA LYS A 69 -3.99 -3.50 -12.81
C LYS A 69 -3.95 -2.51 -11.64
N MET A 70 -2.85 -2.46 -10.89
CA MET A 70 -2.64 -1.42 -9.87
C MET A 70 -2.49 -0.02 -10.48
N TYR A 71 -1.73 0.10 -11.57
CA TYR A 71 -1.47 1.36 -12.28
C TYR A 71 -2.76 1.97 -12.85
N MET A 72 -3.68 1.16 -13.39
CA MET A 72 -4.98 1.60 -13.90
C MET A 72 -6.01 1.93 -12.79
N ASN A 73 -5.69 1.70 -11.50
CA ASN A 73 -6.66 1.62 -10.41
C ASN A 73 -7.01 2.97 -9.74
N PHE A 74 -7.19 4.06 -10.50
CA PHE A 74 -7.49 5.39 -9.97
C PHE A 74 -8.79 5.99 -10.57
N PRO A 75 -9.48 6.92 -9.87
CA PRO A 75 -10.66 7.59 -10.43
C PRO A 75 -10.30 8.35 -11.71
N LEU A 76 -11.19 8.32 -12.70
CA LEU A 76 -10.97 8.87 -14.05
C LEU A 76 -9.90 8.15 -14.89
N SER A 77 -9.44 6.94 -14.54
CA SER A 77 -8.41 6.22 -15.33
C SER A 77 -8.82 6.01 -16.80
N ARG A 78 -10.12 5.92 -17.09
CA ARG A 78 -10.68 5.95 -18.46
C ARG A 78 -10.24 7.13 -19.33
N LYS A 79 -9.87 8.28 -18.73
CA LYS A 79 -9.37 9.47 -19.47
C LYS A 79 -7.90 9.31 -19.87
N MET A 80 -7.17 8.40 -19.23
CA MET A 80 -5.78 8.06 -19.53
C MET A 80 -5.68 6.78 -20.38
N PHE A 81 -6.58 5.82 -20.16
CA PHE A 81 -6.71 4.58 -20.92
C PHE A 81 -8.12 4.52 -21.50
N PRO A 82 -8.35 5.05 -22.73
CA PRO A 82 -9.68 5.16 -23.32
C PRO A 82 -10.43 3.83 -23.35
N ILE A 83 -11.58 3.79 -22.67
CA ILE A 83 -12.50 2.65 -22.63
C ILE A 83 -13.62 2.91 -23.64
N GLY A 84 -13.91 1.94 -24.51
CA GLY A 84 -15.07 1.99 -25.39
C GLY A 84 -16.38 1.93 -24.59
N MET A 85 -17.37 2.75 -24.96
CA MET A 85 -18.69 2.73 -24.31
C MET A 85 -19.49 1.44 -24.59
N GLY A 86 -19.03 0.61 -25.54
CA GLY A 86 -19.69 -0.63 -25.95
C GLY A 86 -19.79 -1.73 -24.89
N ASN A 87 -19.11 -1.61 -23.76
CA ASN A 87 -19.14 -2.58 -22.68
C ASN A 87 -19.34 -1.89 -21.32
N TYR A 88 -20.60 -1.56 -21.00
CA TYR A 88 -20.97 -0.90 -19.74
C TYR A 88 -20.56 -1.68 -18.48
N HIS A 89 -20.37 -3.00 -18.56
CA HIS A 89 -19.85 -3.78 -17.43
C HIS A 89 -18.37 -3.47 -17.12
N SER A 90 -17.56 -3.04 -18.10
CA SER A 90 -16.20 -2.54 -17.86
C SER A 90 -16.15 -1.06 -17.49
N THR A 91 -17.27 -0.34 -17.54
CA THR A 91 -17.38 1.07 -17.15
C THR A 91 -18.08 1.28 -15.81
N ILE A 92 -18.42 0.20 -15.09
CA ILE A 92 -18.96 0.26 -13.71
C ILE A 92 -18.01 1.12 -12.86
N PRO A 93 -18.49 2.21 -12.23
CA PRO A 93 -17.61 3.11 -11.50
C PRO A 93 -16.99 2.39 -10.30
N LYS A 94 -15.70 2.61 -10.08
CA LYS A 94 -15.03 2.10 -8.89
C LYS A 94 -15.66 2.71 -7.64
N ILE A 95 -15.95 1.84 -6.67
CA ILE A 95 -16.50 2.23 -5.36
C ILE A 95 -15.33 2.57 -4.42
N TYR A 96 -15.34 3.77 -3.88
CA TYR A 96 -14.37 4.22 -2.88
C TYR A 96 -14.99 4.09 -1.49
N LYS A 97 -14.17 3.80 -0.48
CA LYS A 97 -14.62 3.67 0.92
C LYS A 97 -14.07 4.82 1.76
N THR A 98 -14.95 5.50 2.49
CA THR A 98 -14.54 6.51 3.48
C THR A 98 -13.85 5.83 4.67
N LEU A 99 -13.18 6.61 5.53
CA LEU A 99 -12.72 6.12 6.83
C LEU A 99 -13.88 5.62 7.73
N LYS A 100 -15.12 6.07 7.50
CA LYS A 100 -16.36 5.59 8.15
C LYS A 100 -16.91 4.31 7.49
N LYS A 101 -16.21 3.74 6.49
CA LYS A 101 -16.60 2.60 5.62
C LYS A 101 -17.80 2.86 4.71
N GLU A 102 -18.18 4.13 4.53
CA GLU A 102 -19.29 4.53 3.65
C GLU A 102 -18.82 4.54 2.19
N HIS A 103 -19.76 4.34 1.25
CA HIS A 103 -19.42 4.21 -0.16
C HIS A 103 -19.49 5.56 -0.88
N LEU A 104 -18.47 5.84 -1.69
CA LEU A 104 -18.35 7.03 -2.53
C LEU A 104 -18.16 6.64 -3.99
N TYR A 105 -18.73 7.43 -4.89
CA TYR A 105 -18.59 7.33 -6.34
C TYR A 105 -17.99 8.62 -6.89
N CYS A 106 -17.04 8.55 -7.82
CA CYS A 106 -16.54 9.74 -8.52
C CYS A 106 -17.61 10.22 -9.52
N LYS A 107 -17.97 11.51 -9.49
CA LYS A 107 -19.10 12.06 -10.28
C LYS A 107 -18.96 11.79 -11.78
N GLN A 108 -17.78 12.02 -12.34
CA GLN A 108 -17.55 11.82 -13.78
C GLN A 108 -17.48 10.33 -14.17
N ASP A 109 -17.00 9.44 -13.29
CA ASP A 109 -17.04 7.99 -13.54
C ASP A 109 -18.50 7.49 -13.52
N PHE A 110 -19.30 7.98 -12.56
CA PHE A 110 -20.73 7.69 -12.48
C PHE A 110 -21.52 8.20 -13.70
N LEU A 111 -21.27 9.44 -14.14
CA LEU A 111 -21.87 10.01 -15.34
C LEU A 111 -21.56 9.19 -16.61
N PHE A 112 -20.31 8.77 -16.77
CA PHE A 112 -19.85 7.96 -17.90
C PHE A 112 -20.43 6.54 -17.89
N TYR A 113 -20.65 5.96 -16.72
CA TYR A 113 -21.35 4.68 -16.60
C TYR A 113 -22.79 4.78 -17.12
N LEU A 114 -23.55 5.83 -16.74
CA LEU A 114 -24.92 6.02 -17.22
C LEU A 114 -24.95 6.22 -18.75
N GLN A 115 -24.00 6.97 -19.32
CA GLN A 115 -23.82 7.07 -20.78
C GLN A 115 -23.57 5.69 -21.44
N SER A 116 -22.76 4.84 -20.79
CA SER A 116 -22.48 3.48 -21.27
C SER A 116 -23.72 2.57 -21.19
N CYS A 117 -24.59 2.75 -20.19
CA CYS A 117 -25.89 2.08 -20.14
C CYS A 117 -26.75 2.49 -21.34
N VAL A 118 -26.87 3.79 -21.64
CA VAL A 118 -27.62 4.26 -22.82
C VAL A 118 -27.04 3.70 -24.12
N TYR A 119 -25.72 3.70 -24.30
CA TYR A 119 -25.07 3.09 -25.47
C TYR A 119 -25.52 1.63 -25.66
N SER A 120 -25.55 0.86 -24.57
CA SER A 120 -25.94 -0.55 -24.59
C SER A 120 -27.45 -0.77 -24.73
N GLU A 121 -28.28 0.21 -24.37
CA GLU A 121 -29.74 0.14 -24.46
C GLU A 121 -30.24 0.53 -25.85
N LEU A 122 -29.63 1.54 -26.48
CA LEU A 122 -30.01 1.98 -27.82
C LEU A 122 -29.64 0.98 -28.91
N GLY A 123 -28.62 0.14 -28.69
CA GLY A 123 -28.18 -0.89 -29.64
C GLY A 123 -27.94 -0.32 -31.04
N LEU A 124 -26.81 0.39 -31.23
CA LEU A 124 -26.51 1.28 -32.38
C LEU A 124 -26.33 0.58 -33.75
N ASP A 125 -27.25 -0.32 -34.11
CA ASP A 125 -27.26 -1.09 -35.34
C ASP A 125 -27.77 -0.24 -36.52
N ASP A 126 -28.72 0.68 -36.29
CA ASP A 126 -29.23 1.64 -37.28
C ASP A 126 -28.68 3.07 -37.11
N ASP A 127 -28.86 3.91 -38.15
CA ASP A 127 -28.32 5.27 -38.19
C ASP A 127 -29.14 6.29 -37.38
N GLU A 128 -30.41 6.01 -37.10
CA GLU A 128 -31.26 6.89 -36.30
C GLU A 128 -30.85 6.84 -34.82
N GLN A 129 -30.60 5.63 -34.29
CA GLN A 129 -30.08 5.44 -32.94
C GLN A 129 -28.67 6.02 -32.77
N LYS A 130 -27.82 5.95 -33.81
CA LYS A 130 -26.52 6.64 -33.82
C LYS A 130 -26.70 8.15 -33.71
N VAL A 131 -27.59 8.76 -34.49
CA VAL A 131 -27.87 10.21 -34.41
C VAL A 131 -28.46 10.61 -33.06
N LYS A 132 -29.35 9.79 -32.47
CA LYS A 132 -29.87 10.00 -31.11
C LYS A 132 -28.74 9.96 -30.07
N PHE A 133 -27.86 8.97 -30.16
CA PHE A 133 -26.72 8.85 -29.27
C PHE A 133 -25.68 9.97 -29.45
N GLU A 134 -25.42 10.43 -30.68
CA GLU A 134 -24.53 11.57 -30.95
C GLU A 134 -25.07 12.87 -30.33
N LYS A 135 -26.37 13.15 -30.48
CA LYS A 135 -27.03 14.28 -29.79
C LYS A 135 -26.86 14.20 -28.28
N LEU A 136 -27.07 13.02 -27.70
CA LEU A 136 -26.84 12.78 -26.28
C LEU A 136 -25.39 13.07 -25.90
N ILE A 137 -24.40 12.52 -26.61
CA ILE A 137 -22.97 12.73 -26.32
C ILE A 137 -22.59 14.21 -26.39
N VAL A 138 -23.11 14.96 -27.37
CA VAL A 138 -22.90 16.41 -27.46
C VAL A 138 -23.47 17.15 -26.24
N SER A 139 -24.69 16.81 -25.81
CA SER A 139 -25.28 17.38 -24.59
C SER A 139 -24.46 17.01 -23.34
N MET A 140 -24.17 15.73 -23.16
CA MET A 140 -23.48 15.21 -21.99
C MET A 140 -22.04 15.73 -21.86
N LYS A 141 -21.37 16.02 -22.98
CA LYS A 141 -20.04 16.63 -22.97
C LYS A 141 -20.03 17.99 -22.25
N LYS A 142 -21.08 18.81 -22.42
CA LYS A 142 -21.25 20.08 -21.69
C LYS A 142 -21.28 19.89 -20.17
N HIS A 143 -21.81 18.76 -19.70
CA HIS A 143 -21.84 18.41 -18.27
C HIS A 143 -20.51 17.81 -17.79
N GLU A 144 -19.86 16.99 -18.60
CA GLU A 144 -18.51 16.49 -18.30
C GLU A 144 -17.47 17.62 -18.25
N ASP A 145 -17.57 18.61 -19.14
CA ASP A 145 -16.69 19.78 -19.19
C ASP A 145 -16.85 20.68 -17.95
N ARG A 146 -18.07 20.80 -17.38
CA ARG A 146 -18.29 21.47 -16.08
C ARG A 146 -17.59 20.75 -14.93
N LEU A 147 -17.56 19.42 -14.96
CA LEU A 147 -16.81 18.59 -14.02
C LEU A 147 -15.30 18.52 -14.36
N SER A 148 -14.80 19.27 -15.35
CA SER A 148 -13.37 19.31 -15.66
C SER A 148 -12.60 19.99 -14.52
N GLY A 149 -11.47 19.39 -14.11
CA GLY A 149 -10.70 19.82 -12.93
C GLY A 149 -11.37 19.58 -11.57
N CYS A 150 -12.67 19.29 -11.52
CA CYS A 150 -13.44 19.11 -10.27
C CYS A 150 -13.38 17.64 -9.81
N TYR A 151 -12.41 17.29 -8.97
CA TYR A 151 -12.23 15.91 -8.49
C TYR A 151 -13.19 15.54 -7.35
N GLU A 152 -14.47 15.41 -7.70
CA GLU A 152 -15.57 15.33 -6.74
C GLU A 152 -16.25 13.96 -6.69
N PHE A 153 -16.88 13.70 -5.55
CA PHE A 153 -17.50 12.43 -5.22
C PHE A 153 -18.91 12.63 -4.69
N VAL A 154 -19.72 11.59 -4.78
CA VAL A 154 -21.07 11.50 -4.22
C VAL A 154 -21.15 10.30 -3.29
N LYS A 155 -21.87 10.46 -2.19
CA LYS A 155 -22.14 9.36 -1.25
C LYS A 155 -23.22 8.43 -1.81
N TYR A 156 -23.06 7.13 -1.59
CA TYR A 156 -24.10 6.17 -1.91
C TYR A 156 -25.32 6.39 -1.01
N ASP A 157 -26.45 6.63 -1.65
CA ASP A 157 -27.78 6.73 -1.05
C ASP A 157 -28.69 5.77 -1.81
N HIS A 158 -29.35 4.85 -1.12
CA HIS A 158 -30.06 3.76 -1.80
C HIS A 158 -31.24 4.28 -2.64
N ASP A 159 -32.03 5.18 -2.08
CA ASP A 159 -33.27 5.66 -2.71
C ASP A 159 -32.95 6.58 -3.89
N VAL A 160 -31.95 7.45 -3.75
CA VAL A 160 -31.46 8.30 -4.85
C VAL A 160 -30.82 7.46 -5.96
N PHE A 161 -30.02 6.44 -5.62
CA PHE A 161 -29.43 5.58 -6.65
C PHE A 161 -30.50 4.76 -7.38
N GLU A 162 -31.50 4.18 -6.70
CA GLU A 162 -32.56 3.43 -7.40
C GLU A 162 -33.42 4.33 -8.29
N ASP A 163 -33.69 5.59 -7.90
CA ASP A 163 -34.41 6.55 -8.75
C ASP A 163 -33.57 7.00 -9.96
N ILE A 164 -32.25 7.27 -9.79
CA ILE A 164 -31.33 7.54 -10.91
C ILE A 164 -31.18 6.30 -11.81
N ARG A 165 -31.25 5.09 -11.26
CA ARG A 165 -31.11 3.82 -11.98
C ARG A 165 -32.35 3.50 -12.82
N LYS A 166 -33.53 3.85 -12.33
CA LYS A 166 -34.85 3.50 -12.90
C LYS A 166 -35.04 3.79 -14.41
N PRO A 167 -34.53 4.88 -15.00
CA PRO A 167 -34.67 5.13 -16.44
C PRO A 167 -33.84 4.20 -17.34
N PHE A 168 -32.74 3.63 -16.82
CA PHE A 168 -31.72 2.90 -17.58
C PHE A 168 -31.81 1.39 -17.33
N ILE A 169 -32.23 0.60 -18.32
CA ILE A 169 -32.36 -0.87 -18.24
C ILE A 169 -31.03 -1.55 -17.88
N CYS A 170 -29.91 -1.11 -18.43
CA CYS A 170 -28.59 -1.73 -18.26
C CYS A 170 -27.90 -1.37 -16.92
N SER A 171 -28.45 -0.42 -16.17
CA SER A 171 -27.83 0.11 -14.94
C SER A 171 -27.94 -0.80 -13.70
N GLN A 172 -28.52 -1.99 -13.83
CA GLN A 172 -28.65 -3.02 -12.78
C GLN A 172 -27.31 -3.45 -12.14
N SER A 173 -26.16 -3.10 -12.73
CA SER A 173 -24.84 -3.43 -12.16
C SER A 173 -24.36 -2.45 -11.07
N LEU A 174 -25.12 -1.40 -10.74
CA LEU A 174 -24.79 -0.45 -9.66
C LEU A 174 -25.04 -0.99 -8.24
N HIS A 175 -25.64 -2.16 -8.07
CA HIS A 175 -25.92 -2.72 -6.75
C HIS A 175 -24.62 -3.03 -5.98
N VAL A 176 -24.39 -2.27 -4.90
CA VAL A 176 -23.20 -2.36 -4.02
C VAL A 176 -23.12 -3.70 -3.27
N PHE A 177 -24.24 -4.42 -3.16
CA PHE A 177 -24.35 -5.62 -2.33
C PHE A 177 -24.73 -6.86 -3.14
N LYS A 178 -23.71 -7.58 -3.62
CA LYS A 178 -23.74 -9.04 -3.56
C LYS A 178 -22.58 -9.53 -2.71
N GLU A 179 -22.91 -10.04 -1.54
CA GLU A 179 -22.02 -10.92 -0.80
C GLU A 179 -21.71 -12.13 -1.71
N ASN A 180 -20.43 -12.52 -1.80
CA ASN A 180 -19.85 -13.46 -2.78
C ASN A 180 -19.84 -13.01 -4.27
N PRO A 181 -18.74 -12.37 -4.74
CA PRO A 181 -18.46 -12.25 -6.18
C PRO A 181 -18.21 -13.61 -6.86
N GLU A 182 -17.73 -14.63 -6.13
CA GLU A 182 -17.37 -15.93 -6.73
C GLU A 182 -18.56 -16.80 -7.16
N ASN A 183 -19.75 -16.60 -6.57
CA ASN A 183 -20.95 -17.36 -6.91
C ASN A 183 -21.90 -16.64 -7.88
N THR A 184 -21.57 -15.42 -8.33
CA THR A 184 -22.38 -14.74 -9.35
C THR A 184 -21.93 -15.17 -10.73
N VAL A 185 -22.38 -16.36 -11.15
CA VAL A 185 -22.77 -16.52 -12.55
C VAL A 185 -23.77 -15.41 -12.82
N VAL A 186 -23.35 -14.40 -13.58
CA VAL A 186 -24.29 -13.44 -14.16
C VAL A 186 -25.15 -14.28 -15.09
N ILE A 187 -26.33 -14.65 -14.60
CA ILE A 187 -27.44 -15.06 -15.45
C ILE A 187 -27.83 -13.78 -16.21
N ALA A 188 -27.04 -13.48 -17.24
CA ALA A 188 -27.57 -12.81 -18.40
C ALA A 188 -28.73 -13.70 -18.83
N ASP A 189 -29.95 -13.18 -18.71
CA ASP A 189 -31.16 -13.87 -19.12
C ASP A 189 -31.13 -14.09 -20.64
N ARG A 190 -30.44 -15.15 -21.03
CA ARG A 190 -30.26 -15.57 -22.41
C ARG A 190 -31.45 -16.42 -22.82
N ARG A 191 -32.55 -15.70 -23.05
CA ARG A 191 -33.85 -16.07 -23.65
C ARG A 191 -34.96 -16.25 -22.63
N GLY A 192 -36.00 -15.42 -22.76
CA GLY A 192 -37.32 -15.93 -22.44
C GLY A 192 -38.47 -14.96 -22.53
N GLU A 193 -38.30 -13.70 -22.12
CA GLU A 193 -39.41 -12.74 -22.11
C GLU A 193 -38.89 -11.32 -22.38
N THR A 194 -38.97 -10.91 -23.64
CA THR A 194 -38.91 -9.50 -23.99
C THR A 194 -40.13 -8.85 -23.35
N ARG A 195 -39.96 -8.24 -22.18
CA ARG A 195 -40.90 -7.22 -21.72
C ARG A 195 -40.78 -6.04 -22.68
N ILE A 196 -41.58 -6.11 -23.73
CA ILE A 196 -41.97 -4.97 -24.55
C ILE A 196 -42.75 -4.05 -23.60
N ILE A 197 -42.02 -3.27 -22.81
CA ILE A 197 -42.53 -2.01 -22.30
C ILE A 197 -42.87 -1.22 -23.57
N PRO A 198 -44.09 -0.69 -23.72
CA PRO A 198 -44.43 0.13 -24.87
C PRO A 198 -43.39 1.23 -25.00
N ASP A 199 -42.79 1.35 -26.18
CA ASP A 199 -41.69 2.26 -26.45
C ASP A 199 -42.23 3.68 -26.56
N GLU A 200 -42.54 4.29 -25.40
CA GLU A 200 -42.44 5.74 -25.26
C GLU A 200 -40.98 6.07 -25.51
N GLU A 201 -40.70 6.49 -26.75
CA GLU A 201 -39.39 6.84 -27.28
C GLU A 201 -38.66 7.76 -26.28
N LYS A 202 -37.75 7.17 -25.51
CA LYS A 202 -37.05 7.91 -24.45
C LYS A 202 -36.06 8.88 -25.08
N ASP A 203 -36.37 10.16 -25.05
CA ASP A 203 -35.33 11.17 -25.24
C ASP A 203 -34.39 11.14 -24.02
N PHE A 204 -33.25 10.48 -24.19
CA PHE A 204 -32.26 10.38 -23.13
C PHE A 204 -31.65 11.74 -22.76
N VAL A 205 -31.71 12.75 -23.62
CA VAL A 205 -31.32 14.13 -23.27
C VAL A 205 -32.25 14.66 -22.19
N ASP A 206 -33.57 14.58 -22.40
CA ASP A 206 -34.58 14.97 -21.41
C ASP A 206 -34.46 14.13 -20.12
N VAL A 207 -34.18 12.82 -20.22
CA VAL A 207 -33.93 11.98 -19.03
C VAL A 207 -32.75 12.50 -18.22
N PHE A 208 -31.61 12.81 -18.85
CA PHE A 208 -30.46 13.35 -18.15
C PHE A 208 -30.72 14.76 -17.61
N ASP A 209 -31.32 15.66 -18.38
CA ASP A 209 -31.62 17.02 -17.90
C ASP A 209 -32.58 17.02 -16.70
N ASN A 210 -33.58 16.11 -16.69
CA ASN A 210 -34.45 15.89 -15.53
C ASN A 210 -33.69 15.33 -14.32
N LEU A 211 -32.82 14.33 -14.49
CA LEU A 211 -32.00 13.77 -13.41
C LEU A 211 -30.99 14.78 -12.85
N ILE A 212 -30.38 15.59 -13.72
CA ILE A 212 -29.42 16.64 -13.35
C ILE A 212 -30.12 17.78 -12.61
N SER A 213 -31.34 18.13 -13.01
CA SER A 213 -32.16 19.12 -12.31
C SER A 213 -32.68 18.63 -10.96
N LYS A 214 -33.02 17.33 -10.86
CA LYS A 214 -33.52 16.69 -9.63
C LYS A 214 -32.40 16.41 -8.62
N TYR A 215 -31.22 16.02 -9.10
CA TYR A 215 -30.07 15.64 -8.28
C TYR A 215 -28.80 16.41 -8.66
N PRO A 216 -28.78 17.75 -8.56
CA PRO A 216 -27.65 18.57 -9.02
C PRO A 216 -26.35 18.23 -8.29
N CYS A 217 -26.41 17.82 -7.02
CA CYS A 217 -25.26 17.35 -6.24
C CYS A 217 -24.61 16.06 -6.80
N PHE A 218 -25.29 15.30 -7.65
CA PHE A 218 -24.75 14.10 -8.28
C PHE A 218 -23.96 14.37 -9.56
N PHE A 219 -24.31 15.44 -10.28
CA PHE A 219 -23.89 15.63 -11.67
C PHE A 219 -23.20 16.96 -11.94
N LEU A 220 -23.30 17.93 -11.02
CA LEU A 220 -22.71 19.26 -11.15
C LEU A 220 -21.57 19.44 -10.11
N PRO A 221 -20.60 20.34 -10.38
CA PRO A 221 -19.60 20.73 -9.39
C PRO A 221 -20.24 21.25 -8.10
N ASN A 222 -19.66 20.93 -6.94
CA ASN A 222 -20.15 21.34 -5.62
C ASN A 222 -20.19 22.88 -5.47
N SER A 223 -19.33 23.59 -6.21
CA SER A 223 -19.33 25.06 -6.30
C SER A 223 -20.59 25.64 -6.98
N GLU A 224 -21.24 24.87 -7.86
CA GLU A 224 -22.44 25.30 -8.59
C GLU A 224 -23.74 24.98 -7.84
N THR A 225 -23.76 23.93 -7.01
CA THR A 225 -25.02 23.43 -6.41
C THR A 225 -25.52 24.26 -5.22
N LYS A 226 -24.63 24.99 -4.55
CA LYS A 226 -24.90 25.72 -3.28
C LYS A 226 -25.49 24.85 -2.15
N ASP A 227 -25.45 23.53 -2.31
CA ASP A 227 -26.05 22.59 -1.37
C ASP A 227 -25.12 22.40 -0.17
N LYS A 228 -25.58 22.77 1.04
CA LYS A 228 -24.82 22.54 2.28
C LYS A 228 -24.60 21.03 2.54
N ASN A 229 -25.44 20.17 1.97
CA ASN A 229 -25.32 18.72 2.01
C ASN A 229 -24.39 18.14 0.94
N ALA A 230 -23.84 18.96 0.02
CA ALA A 230 -22.88 18.53 -0.99
C ALA A 230 -21.76 17.68 -0.35
N THR A 231 -21.41 16.57 -1.00
CA THR A 231 -20.45 15.62 -0.43
C THR A 231 -19.05 16.22 -0.53
N ALA A 232 -18.54 16.70 0.60
CA ALA A 232 -17.18 17.25 0.73
C ALA A 232 -16.22 16.12 1.09
N VAL A 233 -15.23 15.89 0.23
CA VAL A 233 -14.31 14.75 0.36
C VAL A 233 -12.86 15.20 0.20
N VAL A 234 -12.00 14.71 1.08
CA VAL A 234 -10.55 14.97 1.09
C VAL A 234 -9.80 13.66 0.97
N ARG A 235 -8.77 13.60 0.14
CA ARG A 235 -7.89 12.43 0.14
C ARG A 235 -7.01 12.42 1.39
N VAL A 236 -7.13 11.34 2.15
CA VAL A 236 -6.18 10.93 3.19
C VAL A 236 -5.22 9.92 2.55
N PHE A 237 -4.07 10.42 2.14
CA PHE A 237 -2.96 9.64 1.64
C PHE A 237 -2.36 8.89 2.83
N GLY A 238 -2.15 7.59 2.68
CA GLY A 238 -1.53 6.76 3.70
C GLY A 238 -0.24 6.18 3.18
N HIS A 239 0.89 6.56 3.78
CA HIS A 239 2.16 5.88 3.57
C HIS A 239 2.50 5.08 4.82
N LYS A 240 2.43 3.76 4.70
CA LYS A 240 2.48 2.78 5.80
C LYS A 240 1.51 3.12 6.95
N TYR A 241 1.99 3.70 8.05
CA TYR A 241 1.18 4.04 9.24
C TYR A 241 0.81 5.53 9.30
N GLU A 242 1.56 6.38 8.60
CA GLU A 242 1.28 7.79 8.55
C GLU A 242 0.16 8.12 7.57
N LYS A 243 -0.48 9.26 7.84
CA LYS A 243 -1.57 9.79 7.03
C LYS A 243 -1.34 11.28 6.83
N PHE A 244 -1.60 11.76 5.64
CA PHE A 244 -1.61 13.19 5.31
C PHE A 244 -2.73 13.51 4.32
N VAL A 245 -3.01 14.80 4.13
CA VAL A 245 -3.97 15.32 3.14
C VAL A 245 -3.30 16.38 2.29
N MET A 246 -3.85 16.67 1.11
CA MET A 246 -3.45 17.82 0.31
C MET A 246 -4.09 19.08 0.92
N GLU A 247 -3.33 20.15 1.09
CA GLU A 247 -3.79 21.41 1.68
C GLU A 247 -4.92 22.02 0.83
N SER A 248 -4.76 22.05 -0.49
CA SER A 248 -5.75 22.55 -1.43
C SER A 248 -7.08 21.78 -1.40
N GLU A 249 -7.05 20.44 -1.29
CA GLU A 249 -8.27 19.64 -1.12
C GLU A 249 -8.94 19.87 0.23
N LEU A 250 -8.15 19.90 1.31
CA LEU A 250 -8.66 20.14 2.66
C LEU A 250 -9.35 21.50 2.73
N PHE A 251 -8.72 22.54 2.20
CA PHE A 251 -9.23 23.90 2.24
C PHE A 251 -10.46 24.06 1.33
N ALA A 252 -10.47 23.46 0.13
CA ALA A 252 -11.67 23.43 -0.71
C ALA A 252 -12.86 22.77 0.01
N ALA A 253 -12.64 21.64 0.70
CA ALA A 253 -13.67 20.93 1.44
C ALA A 253 -14.13 21.70 2.70
N ILE A 254 -13.22 22.36 3.42
CA ILE A 254 -13.55 23.23 4.56
C ILE A 254 -14.37 24.44 4.09
N ASN A 255 -13.94 25.13 3.03
CA ASN A 255 -14.64 26.29 2.47
C ASN A 255 -16.05 25.91 1.98
N LEU A 256 -16.21 24.73 1.36
CA LEU A 256 -17.50 24.20 0.94
C LEU A 256 -18.45 23.93 2.12
N LYS A 257 -17.93 23.46 3.27
CA LYS A 257 -18.74 23.18 4.47
C LYS A 257 -18.94 24.39 5.38
N ASN A 258 -18.09 25.41 5.28
CA ASN A 258 -18.10 26.60 6.10
C ASN A 258 -18.13 27.89 5.24
N PRO A 259 -19.11 28.06 4.33
CA PRO A 259 -19.12 29.14 3.35
C PRO A 259 -19.25 30.55 3.97
N ASP A 260 -19.71 30.62 5.21
CA ASP A 260 -19.88 31.85 5.98
C ASP A 260 -18.57 32.29 6.69
N GLN A 261 -17.51 31.48 6.65
CA GLN A 261 -16.17 31.81 7.18
C GLN A 261 -15.26 32.42 6.09
N LYS A 262 -14.19 33.11 6.51
CA LYS A 262 -13.17 33.59 5.55
C LYS A 262 -12.55 32.37 4.84
N PRO A 263 -12.56 32.30 3.49
CA PRO A 263 -11.99 31.17 2.77
C PRO A 263 -10.52 30.93 3.13
N LEU A 264 -10.18 29.66 3.34
CA LEU A 264 -8.80 29.20 3.40
C LEU A 264 -8.23 29.11 1.99
N GLU A 265 -7.06 29.71 1.77
CA GLU A 265 -6.36 29.73 0.49
C GLU A 265 -5.11 28.83 0.56
N SER A 266 -4.94 27.94 -0.42
CA SER A 266 -3.72 27.15 -0.60
C SER A 266 -2.94 27.76 -1.75
N MET A 267 -1.65 28.01 -1.53
CA MET A 267 -0.71 28.36 -2.61
C MET A 267 0.23 27.18 -2.83
N ASP A 268 -0.11 26.36 -3.84
CA ASP A 268 0.79 25.35 -4.38
C ASP A 268 1.93 26.07 -5.12
N ILE A 269 3.17 25.88 -4.68
CA ILE A 269 4.34 26.62 -5.19
C ILE A 269 4.99 25.79 -6.30
N GLU A 270 5.08 26.33 -7.51
CA GLU A 270 5.83 25.73 -8.63
C GLU A 270 5.44 24.28 -9.00
N GLY A 271 4.20 23.87 -8.69
CA GLY A 271 3.71 22.50 -8.88
C GLY A 271 3.94 21.56 -7.69
N HIS A 272 4.55 22.04 -6.61
CA HIS A 272 4.60 21.36 -5.32
C HIS A 272 3.31 21.61 -4.54
N TYR A 273 2.50 20.56 -4.44
CA TYR A 273 1.33 20.56 -3.57
C TYR A 273 1.75 20.55 -2.10
N ARG A 274 1.16 21.45 -1.34
CA ARG A 274 1.32 21.43 0.12
C ARG A 274 0.53 20.26 0.69
N THR A 275 1.13 19.56 1.66
CA THR A 275 0.47 18.49 2.40
C THR A 275 0.48 18.78 3.89
N ILE A 276 -0.59 18.36 4.56
CA ILE A 276 -0.74 18.50 6.02
C ILE A 276 -0.86 17.10 6.60
N GLU A 277 0.02 16.75 7.54
CA GLU A 277 -0.10 15.49 8.29
C GLU A 277 -1.46 15.41 8.98
N TYR A 278 -2.12 14.26 8.86
CA TYR A 278 -3.49 14.05 9.33
C TYR A 278 -3.64 14.29 10.84
N LYS A 279 -2.56 14.08 11.61
CA LYS A 279 -2.49 14.48 13.03
C LYS A 279 -2.69 16.00 13.19
N HIS A 280 -1.94 16.82 12.47
CA HIS A 280 -2.10 18.27 12.49
C HIS A 280 -3.47 18.71 11.94
N VAL A 281 -4.06 17.96 11.01
CA VAL A 281 -5.46 18.19 10.57
C VAL A 281 -6.45 18.00 11.74
N LEU A 282 -6.30 16.91 12.52
CA LEU A 282 -7.11 16.60 13.70
C LEU A 282 -6.83 17.52 14.92
N GLU A 283 -5.77 18.32 14.88
CA GLU A 283 -5.40 19.29 15.93
C GLU A 283 -5.86 20.71 15.57
N ARG A 284 -5.70 21.14 14.31
CA ARG A 284 -5.98 22.52 13.88
C ARG A 284 -7.37 22.74 13.30
N TYR A 285 -7.95 21.72 12.65
CA TYR A 285 -9.19 21.86 11.88
C TYR A 285 -10.31 20.93 12.37
N ARG A 286 -10.16 20.30 13.55
CA ARG A 286 -11.09 19.29 14.09
C ARG A 286 -12.56 19.71 13.93
N ASP A 287 -12.88 20.91 14.42
CA ASP A 287 -14.25 21.41 14.48
C ASP A 287 -14.82 21.77 13.10
N GLN A 288 -13.99 21.81 12.05
CA GLN A 288 -14.34 22.17 10.68
C GLN A 288 -14.42 20.95 9.73
N ILE A 289 -13.95 19.77 10.15
CA ILE A 289 -13.75 18.59 9.29
C ILE A 289 -14.62 17.38 9.62
N ASP A 290 -15.47 17.43 10.64
CA ASP A 290 -16.31 16.28 11.05
C ASP A 290 -17.35 15.88 9.98
N ALA A 291 -17.79 16.87 9.19
CA ALA A 291 -18.67 16.73 8.02
C ALA A 291 -17.93 16.45 6.70
N ILE A 292 -16.63 16.15 6.74
CA ILE A 292 -15.79 15.91 5.55
C ILE A 292 -15.36 14.42 5.49
N ASP A 293 -15.67 13.77 4.37
CA ASP A 293 -15.34 12.37 4.12
C ASP A 293 -13.91 12.18 3.58
N LYS A 294 -13.35 10.98 3.78
CA LYS A 294 -11.89 10.75 3.74
C LYS A 294 -11.52 9.41 3.07
N TYR A 295 -10.74 9.41 1.98
CA TYR A 295 -10.38 8.21 1.17
C TYR A 295 -8.91 8.26 0.64
N ARG A 296 -8.37 7.19 0.03
CA ARG A 296 -6.92 7.10 -0.34
C ARG A 296 -6.66 7.16 -1.87
N TYR A 297 -5.49 7.65 -2.29
CA TYR A 297 -4.66 7.33 -3.51
C TYR A 297 -3.94 8.56 -4.13
N PHE A 298 -2.69 8.37 -4.59
CA PHE A 298 -1.85 9.31 -5.39
C PHE A 298 -2.31 9.39 -6.87
N MET A 299 -1.80 10.24 -7.80
CA MET A 299 -0.68 11.23 -7.83
C MET A 299 -1.13 12.46 -8.67
N ASP A 300 -0.32 13.54 -8.78
CA ASP A 300 -0.55 14.57 -9.82
C ASP A 300 0.00 14.17 -11.19
N LEU A 301 -0.93 14.03 -12.15
CA LEU A 301 -0.63 13.70 -13.54
C LEU A 301 0.04 14.84 -14.31
N LYS A 302 -0.04 16.12 -13.88
CA LYS A 302 0.70 17.20 -14.56
C LYS A 302 2.19 17.11 -14.28
N LEU A 303 2.59 16.97 -13.01
CA LEU A 303 4.00 16.78 -12.64
C LEU A 303 4.57 15.49 -13.26
N VAL A 304 3.85 14.38 -13.20
CA VAL A 304 4.28 13.11 -13.83
C VAL A 304 4.46 13.26 -15.34
N ARG A 305 3.50 13.88 -16.06
CA ARG A 305 3.65 14.11 -17.51
C ARG A 305 4.84 14.99 -17.84
N LYS A 306 5.07 16.08 -17.10
CA LYS A 306 6.25 16.92 -17.32
C LYS A 306 7.55 16.14 -17.12
N LEU A 307 7.66 15.36 -16.04
CA LEU A 307 8.81 14.47 -15.81
C LEU A 307 8.96 13.42 -16.92
N GLN A 308 7.86 12.87 -17.45
CA GLN A 308 7.88 11.95 -18.58
C GLN A 308 8.33 12.65 -19.88
N GLU A 309 7.89 13.88 -20.15
CA GLU A 309 8.27 14.69 -21.31
C GLU A 309 9.77 15.08 -21.25
N ASP A 310 10.22 15.60 -20.10
CA ASP A 310 11.62 15.95 -19.83
C ASP A 310 12.53 14.70 -19.97
N LEU A 311 12.09 13.54 -19.43
CA LEU A 311 12.78 12.26 -19.60
C LEU A 311 12.77 11.79 -21.05
N GLU A 312 11.64 11.80 -21.76
CA GLU A 312 11.56 11.36 -23.15
C GLU A 312 12.50 12.17 -24.05
N GLU A 313 12.51 13.50 -23.89
CA GLU A 313 13.48 14.37 -24.57
C GLU A 313 14.92 14.00 -24.23
N PHE A 314 15.21 13.78 -22.96
CA PHE A 314 16.53 13.37 -22.49
C PHE A 314 16.99 12.00 -23.04
N TRP A 315 16.08 11.05 -23.26
CA TRP A 315 16.41 9.73 -23.82
C TRP A 315 16.52 9.70 -25.37
N LYS A 316 15.98 10.69 -26.10
CA LYS A 316 16.04 10.77 -27.59
C LYS A 316 17.44 10.54 -28.19
N PRO A 317 18.57 11.02 -27.62
CA PRO A 317 19.89 10.76 -28.21
C PRO A 317 20.33 9.29 -28.14
N MET A 318 19.84 8.52 -27.16
CA MET A 318 20.14 7.09 -27.02
C MET A 318 19.32 6.21 -27.95
N GLU A 319 18.19 6.70 -28.43
CA GLU A 319 17.13 5.88 -29.04
C GLU A 319 17.53 5.10 -30.30
N ASN A 320 18.68 5.46 -30.89
CA ASN A 320 19.24 4.88 -32.10
C ASN A 320 20.62 4.24 -31.86
N GLU A 321 21.20 4.31 -30.64
CA GLU A 321 22.41 3.56 -30.31
C GLU A 321 22.05 2.13 -29.90
N PRO A 322 22.74 1.09 -30.42
CA PRO A 322 22.46 -0.29 -30.06
C PRO A 322 22.75 -0.52 -28.56
N MET A 323 21.73 -0.92 -27.81
CA MET A 323 21.83 -1.10 -26.36
C MET A 323 22.83 -2.21 -26.01
N LYS A 324 23.91 -1.82 -25.34
CA LYS A 324 24.92 -2.76 -24.85
C LYS A 324 24.39 -3.48 -23.61
N ARG A 325 24.70 -4.78 -23.49
CA ARG A 325 24.36 -5.57 -22.30
C ARG A 325 25.45 -5.38 -21.23
N VAL A 326 25.06 -5.37 -19.96
CA VAL A 326 25.99 -5.42 -18.83
C VAL A 326 26.88 -6.66 -18.98
N ARG A 327 28.19 -6.48 -18.90
CA ARG A 327 29.15 -7.58 -19.05
C ARG A 327 29.15 -8.46 -17.81
N ASN A 328 29.36 -9.76 -18.01
CA ASN A 328 29.41 -10.73 -16.91
C ASN A 328 30.54 -10.39 -15.94
N VAL A 329 30.22 -10.35 -14.65
CA VAL A 329 31.18 -10.19 -13.56
C VAL A 329 31.82 -11.56 -13.27
N GLY A 330 33.14 -11.59 -13.13
CA GLY A 330 33.88 -12.81 -12.79
C GLY A 330 33.73 -13.21 -11.31
N PRO A 331 34.23 -14.38 -10.90
CA PRO A 331 34.11 -14.87 -9.52
C PRO A 331 34.85 -14.00 -8.48
N GLN A 332 35.68 -13.05 -8.91
CA GLN A 332 36.37 -12.08 -8.04
C GLN A 332 35.55 -10.80 -7.78
N GLY A 333 34.32 -10.73 -8.29
CA GLY A 333 33.50 -9.53 -8.20
C GLY A 333 33.96 -8.39 -9.10
N PHE A 334 33.60 -7.17 -8.72
CA PHE A 334 33.94 -5.94 -9.44
C PHE A 334 34.31 -4.80 -8.48
N THR A 335 35.24 -3.95 -8.91
CA THR A 335 35.65 -2.76 -8.17
C THR A 335 34.89 -1.51 -8.61
N VAL A 336 35.04 -0.40 -7.87
CA VAL A 336 34.56 0.94 -8.28
C VAL A 336 35.05 1.31 -9.69
N GLU A 337 36.30 0.97 -10.03
CA GLU A 337 36.86 1.28 -11.35
C GLU A 337 36.29 0.38 -12.44
N ASP A 338 35.87 -0.84 -12.12
CA ASP A 338 35.17 -1.70 -13.07
C ASP A 338 33.73 -1.23 -13.30
N LEU A 339 33.04 -0.74 -12.26
CA LEU A 339 31.75 -0.06 -12.41
C LEU A 339 31.87 1.20 -13.28
N LYS A 340 32.89 2.05 -13.07
CA LYS A 340 33.14 3.21 -13.96
C LYS A 340 33.40 2.80 -15.41
N LYS A 341 34.22 1.75 -15.63
CA LYS A 341 34.45 1.18 -16.97
C LYS A 341 33.15 0.65 -17.58
N GLU A 342 32.26 0.05 -16.78
CA GLU A 342 30.97 -0.46 -17.23
C GLU A 342 30.00 0.68 -17.61
N LEU A 343 29.86 1.70 -16.76
CA LEU A 343 29.06 2.91 -17.04
C LEU A 343 29.53 3.61 -18.33
N LYS A 344 30.86 3.69 -18.55
CA LYS A 344 31.46 4.21 -19.79
C LYS A 344 31.25 3.28 -20.98
N TYR A 345 31.37 1.96 -20.79
CA TYR A 345 31.13 0.96 -21.83
C TYR A 345 29.69 1.03 -22.34
N LEU A 346 28.71 1.04 -21.43
CA LEU A 346 27.28 1.17 -21.70
C LEU A 346 26.91 2.53 -22.31
N GLY A 347 27.77 3.54 -22.17
CA GLY A 347 27.63 4.85 -22.81
C GLY A 347 26.99 5.93 -21.94
N TYR A 348 26.63 5.63 -20.68
CA TYR A 348 25.97 6.60 -19.79
C TYR A 348 26.79 7.87 -19.56
N THR A 349 28.13 7.80 -19.62
CA THR A 349 29.01 8.97 -19.52
C THR A 349 28.85 10.00 -20.66
N LYS A 350 28.18 9.66 -21.77
CA LYS A 350 27.83 10.62 -22.83
C LYS A 350 26.69 11.58 -22.42
N ILE A 351 25.93 11.21 -21.39
CA ILE A 351 24.59 11.73 -21.09
C ILE A 351 24.53 12.25 -19.65
N PHE A 352 25.20 11.50 -18.78
CA PHE A 352 25.54 11.81 -17.41
C PHE A 352 27.08 11.83 -17.28
N PRO A 353 27.78 12.87 -17.74
CA PRO A 353 29.23 12.99 -17.55
C PRO A 353 29.67 12.79 -16.08
N GLU A 354 28.81 13.19 -15.13
CA GLU A 354 28.99 13.07 -13.68
C GLU A 354 28.77 11.66 -13.10
N ILE A 355 28.24 10.69 -13.87
CA ILE A 355 27.85 9.37 -13.32
C ILE A 355 29.02 8.56 -12.77
N THR A 356 30.24 8.80 -13.26
CA THR A 356 31.43 8.15 -12.73
C THR A 356 31.82 8.63 -11.33
N ASP A 357 31.32 9.78 -10.89
CA ASP A 357 31.57 10.32 -9.56
C ASP A 357 30.67 9.62 -8.53
N GLU A 358 29.43 9.26 -8.94
CA GLU A 358 28.51 8.44 -8.13
C GLU A 358 28.96 6.98 -7.98
N ALA A 359 29.83 6.47 -8.86
CA ALA A 359 30.25 5.06 -8.86
C ALA A 359 30.83 4.59 -7.51
N ARG A 360 31.48 5.47 -6.74
CA ARG A 360 31.95 5.12 -5.38
C ARG A 360 30.77 4.94 -4.42
N ALA A 361 29.82 5.86 -4.42
CA ALA A 361 28.64 5.79 -3.54
C ALA A 361 27.74 4.61 -3.91
N ALA A 362 27.59 4.34 -5.22
CA ALA A 362 26.81 3.22 -5.73
C ALA A 362 27.45 1.84 -5.49
N HIS A 363 28.79 1.75 -5.42
CA HIS A 363 29.49 0.53 -5.01
C HIS A 363 29.42 0.29 -3.49
N ALA A 364 29.44 1.37 -2.70
CA ALA A 364 29.44 1.30 -1.24
C ALA A 364 28.21 0.62 -0.62
N ILE A 365 27.09 0.51 -1.35
CA ILE A 365 25.89 -0.22 -0.86
C ILE A 365 26.14 -1.74 -0.70
N PHE A 366 27.23 -2.28 -1.25
CA PHE A 366 27.59 -3.69 -1.16
C PHE A 366 28.76 -3.98 -0.21
N PHE A 367 29.10 -3.06 0.70
CA PHE A 367 30.28 -3.18 1.59
C PHE A 367 30.29 -4.46 2.46
N GLU A 368 29.12 -5.08 2.69
CA GLU A 368 28.96 -6.30 3.48
C GLU A 368 28.80 -7.59 2.63
N GLN A 369 28.84 -7.50 1.29
CA GLN A 369 28.67 -8.66 0.41
C GLN A 369 30.03 -9.28 0.02
N ASN A 370 30.22 -10.54 0.42
CA ASN A 370 31.44 -11.30 0.12
C ASN A 370 31.60 -11.67 -1.37
N GLU A 371 30.50 -11.77 -2.12
CA GLU A 371 30.48 -12.16 -3.53
C GLU A 371 29.63 -11.19 -4.36
N LEU A 372 30.31 -10.29 -5.08
CA LEU A 372 29.65 -9.42 -6.06
C LEU A 372 29.53 -10.16 -7.40
N ASN A 373 28.36 -10.13 -8.01
CA ASN A 373 28.10 -10.80 -9.29
C ASN A 373 27.45 -9.84 -10.31
N THR A 374 27.03 -10.36 -11.48
CA THR A 374 26.41 -9.53 -12.53
C THR A 374 25.13 -8.84 -12.05
N MET A 375 24.36 -9.45 -11.14
CA MET A 375 23.19 -8.81 -10.53
C MET A 375 23.62 -7.64 -9.64
N SER A 376 24.65 -7.81 -8.81
CA SER A 376 25.23 -6.73 -8.00
C SER A 376 25.74 -5.57 -8.88
N MET A 377 26.32 -5.86 -10.06
CA MET A 377 26.71 -4.83 -11.04
C MET A 377 25.49 -4.10 -11.63
N CYS A 378 24.44 -4.82 -12.03
CA CYS A 378 23.19 -4.20 -12.48
C CYS A 378 22.58 -3.27 -11.41
N SER A 379 22.57 -3.71 -10.15
CA SER A 379 22.11 -2.92 -9.01
C SER A 379 22.99 -1.69 -8.75
N ALA A 380 24.31 -1.80 -8.88
CA ALA A 380 25.24 -0.67 -8.77
C ALA A 380 25.05 0.36 -9.90
N ILE A 381 24.78 -0.10 -11.13
CA ILE A 381 24.46 0.79 -12.26
C ILE A 381 23.13 1.51 -12.01
N HIS A 382 22.11 0.80 -11.53
CA HIS A 382 20.82 1.38 -11.16
C HIS A 382 20.98 2.44 -10.07
N GLU A 383 21.74 2.17 -9.00
CA GLU A 383 22.00 3.12 -7.92
C GLU A 383 22.76 4.37 -8.42
N ALA A 384 23.76 4.20 -9.29
CA ALA A 384 24.48 5.33 -9.88
C ALA A 384 23.56 6.21 -10.75
N LEU A 385 22.70 5.60 -11.58
CA LEU A 385 21.69 6.31 -12.37
C LEU A 385 20.70 7.05 -11.47
N THR A 386 20.15 6.38 -10.45
CA THR A 386 19.21 6.95 -9.48
C THR A 386 19.80 8.16 -8.77
N ARG A 387 21.07 8.09 -8.34
CA ARG A 387 21.78 9.22 -7.70
C ARG A 387 21.94 10.42 -8.62
N VAL A 388 22.34 10.23 -9.89
CA VAL A 388 22.44 11.34 -10.84
C VAL A 388 21.05 11.93 -11.15
N MET A 389 20.04 11.07 -11.32
CA MET A 389 18.66 11.51 -11.48
C MET A 389 18.18 12.35 -10.30
N PHE A 390 18.48 11.95 -9.07
CA PHE A 390 18.15 12.70 -7.86
C PHE A 390 18.90 14.02 -7.71
N LYS A 391 20.14 14.12 -8.23
CA LYS A 391 20.87 15.39 -8.33
C LYS A 391 20.27 16.34 -9.36
N ARG A 392 19.83 15.83 -10.53
CA ARG A 392 19.22 16.63 -11.60
C ARG A 392 17.76 17.01 -11.32
N TYR A 393 17.05 16.17 -10.57
CA TYR A 393 15.65 16.38 -10.17
C TYR A 393 15.52 16.27 -8.64
N PRO A 394 15.96 17.30 -7.87
CA PRO A 394 15.89 17.28 -6.41
C PRO A 394 14.48 17.06 -5.84
N CYS A 395 13.44 17.48 -6.56
CA CYS A 395 12.04 17.22 -6.21
C CYS A 395 11.69 15.72 -6.19
N LEU A 396 12.25 14.92 -7.10
CA LEU A 396 12.07 13.47 -7.13
C LEU A 396 12.86 12.81 -6.00
N ASN A 397 14.07 13.29 -5.72
CA ASN A 397 14.86 12.85 -4.58
C ASN A 397 14.10 13.10 -3.27
N GLU A 398 13.59 14.32 -3.05
CA GLU A 398 12.81 14.69 -1.87
C GLU A 398 11.55 13.83 -1.75
N PHE A 399 10.83 13.60 -2.86
CA PHE A 399 9.66 12.72 -2.87
C PHE A 399 9.98 11.30 -2.43
N VAL A 400 11.00 10.67 -3.05
CA VAL A 400 11.43 9.29 -2.74
C VAL A 400 12.05 9.21 -1.34
N TYR A 401 12.82 10.21 -0.92
CA TYR A 401 13.38 10.31 0.43
C TYR A 401 12.26 10.36 1.48
N ARG A 402 11.23 11.19 1.27
CA ARG A 402 10.03 11.25 2.13
C ARG A 402 9.23 9.95 2.14
N GLN A 403 9.34 9.08 1.13
CA GLN A 403 8.83 7.70 1.21
C GLN A 403 9.78 6.79 2.02
N ASN A 404 11.09 6.81 1.71
CA ASN A 404 12.07 5.83 2.19
C ASN A 404 12.61 6.08 3.61
N GLU A 405 12.75 7.34 4.05
CA GLU A 405 13.18 7.67 5.41
C GLU A 405 12.15 7.18 6.45
N LYS A 406 10.87 7.43 6.14
CA LYS A 406 9.73 6.99 6.95
C LYS A 406 9.58 5.47 6.97
N ASP A 407 10.04 4.80 5.92
CA ASP A 407 10.13 3.34 5.86
C ASP A 407 11.18 2.78 6.85
N ALA A 408 12.33 3.45 6.96
CA ALA A 408 13.41 3.05 7.86
C ALA A 408 13.14 3.40 9.33
N GLU A 409 12.57 4.58 9.62
CA GLU A 409 12.17 4.92 11.00
C GLU A 409 11.11 3.94 11.54
N LEU A 410 10.16 3.57 10.69
CA LEU A 410 9.08 2.66 11.05
C LEU A 410 9.56 1.23 11.33
N GLU A 411 10.51 0.71 10.56
CA GLU A 411 11.04 -0.63 10.83
C GLU A 411 11.77 -0.66 12.18
N ARG A 412 12.47 0.43 12.55
CA ARG A 412 13.02 0.61 13.90
C ARG A 412 11.93 0.62 14.98
N LEU A 413 10.78 1.24 14.72
CA LEU A 413 9.63 1.25 15.64
C LEU A 413 8.99 -0.14 15.79
N ARG A 414 8.86 -0.92 14.72
CA ARG A 414 8.37 -2.31 14.78
C ARG A 414 9.30 -3.19 15.60
N VAL A 415 10.61 -3.11 15.33
CA VAL A 415 11.64 -3.83 16.10
C VAL A 415 11.58 -3.44 17.58
N TYR A 416 11.34 -2.17 17.91
CA TYR A 416 11.14 -1.72 19.29
C TYR A 416 9.89 -2.34 19.94
N GLU A 417 8.73 -2.33 19.25
CA GLU A 417 7.52 -2.99 19.75
C GLU A 417 7.69 -4.50 19.98
N GLU A 418 8.38 -5.19 19.08
CA GLU A 418 8.67 -6.63 19.23
C GLU A 418 9.62 -6.92 20.39
N LYS A 419 10.67 -6.10 20.57
CA LYS A 419 11.59 -6.21 21.71
C LYS A 419 10.86 -6.01 23.04
N SER A 420 10.02 -4.96 23.12
CA SER A 420 9.19 -4.69 24.31
C SER A 420 8.24 -5.84 24.63
N LYS A 421 7.53 -6.40 23.64
CA LYS A 421 6.66 -7.59 23.84
C LYS A 421 7.45 -8.81 24.32
N LYS A 422 8.66 -9.05 23.78
CA LYS A 422 9.55 -10.14 24.21
C LYS A 422 10.07 -9.94 25.64
N LEU A 423 10.31 -8.69 26.06
CA LEU A 423 10.68 -8.35 27.44
C LEU A 423 9.53 -8.68 28.41
N ASP A 424 8.32 -8.19 28.15
CA ASP A 424 7.12 -8.44 28.95
C ASP A 424 6.83 -9.94 29.12
N GLU A 425 6.92 -10.71 28.03
CA GLU A 425 6.77 -12.17 28.08
C GLU A 425 7.85 -12.86 28.92
N THR A 426 9.09 -12.37 28.86
CA THR A 426 10.22 -12.95 29.58
C THR A 426 10.14 -12.64 31.07
N GLU A 427 9.79 -11.41 31.45
CA GLU A 427 9.50 -11.05 32.84
C GLU A 427 8.38 -11.90 33.43
N LYS A 428 7.30 -12.14 32.66
CA LYS A 428 6.20 -12.99 33.11
C LYS A 428 6.68 -14.42 33.38
N LYS A 429 7.45 -15.00 32.46
CA LYS A 429 8.07 -16.34 32.61
C LYS A 429 9.00 -16.41 33.83
N MET A 430 9.76 -15.34 34.14
CA MET A 430 10.57 -15.28 35.36
C MET A 430 9.71 -15.27 36.62
N LYS A 431 8.67 -14.43 36.69
CA LYS A 431 7.76 -14.34 37.86
C LYS A 431 7.05 -15.67 38.14
N ASP A 432 6.78 -16.48 37.12
CA ASP A 432 6.19 -17.81 37.29
C ASP A 432 7.24 -18.86 37.73
N LEU A 433 8.49 -18.78 37.26
CA LEU A 433 9.61 -19.59 37.75
C LEU A 433 10.02 -19.27 39.20
N GLU A 434 9.95 -18.00 39.61
CA GLU A 434 10.20 -17.57 40.99
C GLU A 434 9.17 -18.18 41.95
N LYS A 435 7.88 -18.20 41.56
CA LYS A 435 6.83 -18.89 42.33
C LYS A 435 7.08 -20.39 42.41
N GLU A 436 7.42 -21.05 41.30
CA GLU A 436 7.78 -22.48 41.33
C GLU A 436 8.96 -22.73 42.29
N ALA A 437 10.01 -21.90 42.24
CA ALA A 437 11.17 -22.02 43.10
C ALA A 437 10.82 -21.86 44.60
N GLU A 438 10.00 -20.87 44.97
CA GLU A 438 9.55 -20.70 46.36
C GLU A 438 8.64 -21.85 46.84
N GLU A 439 7.73 -22.35 45.98
CA GLU A 439 6.97 -23.56 46.30
C GLU A 439 7.87 -24.76 46.58
N TRP A 440 8.92 -24.97 45.78
CA TRP A 440 9.86 -26.08 46.00
C TRP A 440 10.72 -25.88 47.25
N LYS A 441 11.15 -24.65 47.56
CA LYS A 441 11.82 -24.32 48.84
C LYS A 441 10.93 -24.66 50.04
N MET A 442 9.65 -24.30 50.00
CA MET A 442 8.68 -24.66 51.05
C MET A 442 8.42 -26.17 51.13
N LYS A 443 8.32 -26.87 49.99
CA LYS A 443 8.20 -28.34 49.91
C LYS A 443 9.46 -29.07 50.41
N ARG A 444 10.64 -28.44 50.35
CA ARG A 444 11.93 -28.92 50.88
C ARG A 444 12.02 -28.70 52.39
N LEU A 445 11.59 -27.53 52.88
CA LEU A 445 11.58 -27.20 54.31
C LEU A 445 10.70 -28.15 55.13
N LYS A 446 9.47 -28.44 54.67
CA LYS A 446 8.56 -29.39 55.34
C LYS A 446 9.15 -30.79 55.51
N ILE A 447 9.81 -31.33 54.47
CA ILE A 447 10.48 -32.65 54.55
C ILE A 447 11.66 -32.61 55.54
N LEU A 448 12.38 -31.49 55.60
CA LEU A 448 13.48 -31.34 56.56
C LEU A 448 12.96 -31.34 58.01
N GLU A 449 11.86 -30.65 58.29
CA GLU A 449 11.19 -30.64 59.59
C GLU A 449 10.67 -32.04 59.99
N GLU A 450 10.03 -32.75 59.05
CA GLU A 450 9.57 -34.13 59.24
C GLU A 450 10.73 -35.09 59.52
N ASN A 451 11.84 -34.99 58.78
CA ASN A 451 13.05 -35.78 58.99
C ASN A 451 13.69 -35.51 60.36
N VAL A 452 13.76 -34.25 60.81
CA VAL A 452 14.23 -33.89 62.15
C VAL A 452 13.31 -34.48 63.23
N LYS A 453 11.98 -34.41 63.03
CA LYS A 453 11.00 -35.02 63.94
C LYS A 453 11.16 -36.54 64.02
N MET A 454 11.32 -37.22 62.88
CA MET A 454 11.56 -38.68 62.83
C MET A 454 12.88 -39.07 63.49
N GLY A 455 13.98 -38.36 63.23
CA GLY A 455 15.27 -38.61 63.89
C GLY A 455 15.20 -38.45 65.41
N ASN A 456 14.46 -37.47 65.90
CA ASN A 456 14.23 -37.28 67.34
C ASN A 456 13.33 -38.36 67.95
N MET A 457 12.35 -38.89 67.19
CA MET A 457 11.55 -40.04 67.64
C MET A 457 12.37 -41.35 67.68
N LEU A 458 13.24 -41.58 66.69
CA LEU A 458 14.14 -42.73 66.66
C LEU A 458 15.05 -42.76 67.89
N LYS A 459 15.75 -41.66 68.19
CA LYS A 459 16.60 -41.50 69.39
C LYS A 459 15.87 -41.76 70.71
N ARG A 460 14.58 -41.39 70.80
CA ARG A 460 13.75 -41.70 71.99
C ARG A 460 13.31 -43.17 72.04
N SER A 461 13.23 -43.83 70.88
CA SER A 461 12.74 -45.21 70.78
C SER A 461 13.78 -46.27 71.16
N GLU A 462 15.07 -45.98 70.94
CA GLU A 462 16.21 -46.90 71.17
C GLU A 462 16.35 -47.37 72.63
N ASN A 463 15.87 -46.59 73.61
CA ASN A 463 15.98 -46.88 75.04
C ASN A 463 14.95 -47.89 75.60
N SER A 464 14.30 -48.73 74.77
CA SER A 464 13.24 -49.63 75.25
C SER A 464 13.21 -50.96 74.47
N ILE A 465 13.19 -52.05 75.22
CA ILE A 465 13.78 -53.34 74.84
C ILE A 465 12.81 -54.27 74.08
N ALA A 466 13.40 -55.07 73.19
CA ALA A 466 12.84 -56.24 72.47
C ALA A 466 11.75 -56.01 71.41
N LEU A 467 10.60 -55.38 71.69
CA LEU A 467 9.49 -55.34 70.72
C LEU A 467 9.76 -54.43 69.49
N LYS A 468 10.80 -53.61 69.53
CA LYS A 468 11.01 -52.48 68.60
C LYS A 468 11.81 -52.78 67.33
N ARG A 469 12.43 -53.96 67.17
CA ARG A 469 13.34 -54.21 66.02
C ARG A 469 12.67 -54.06 64.65
N LYS A 470 11.43 -54.56 64.47
CA LYS A 470 10.68 -54.39 63.22
C LYS A 470 10.29 -52.92 62.98
N GLU A 471 9.75 -52.22 63.99
CA GLU A 471 9.38 -50.81 63.84
C GLU A 471 10.58 -49.90 63.54
N VAL A 472 11.74 -50.16 64.16
CA VAL A 472 12.97 -49.39 63.91
C VAL A 472 13.50 -49.68 62.50
N GLN A 473 13.41 -50.92 62.02
CA GLN A 473 13.78 -51.25 60.65
C GLN A 473 12.86 -50.56 59.63
N GLU A 474 11.54 -50.58 59.86
CA GLU A 474 10.57 -49.90 58.99
C GLU A 474 10.79 -48.38 58.96
N LYS A 475 10.98 -47.75 60.13
CA LYS A 475 11.28 -46.31 60.24
C LYS A 475 12.62 -45.94 59.59
N ASN A 476 13.62 -46.83 59.60
CA ASN A 476 14.89 -46.61 58.90
C ASN A 476 14.74 -46.67 57.37
N GLU A 477 13.91 -47.57 56.82
CA GLU A 477 13.62 -47.57 55.38
C GLU A 477 12.78 -46.34 54.96
N GLN A 478 11.81 -45.93 55.78
CA GLN A 478 11.08 -44.66 55.57
C GLN A 478 12.04 -43.45 55.58
N LEU A 479 13.02 -43.42 56.49
CA LEU A 479 14.03 -42.37 56.55
C LEU A 479 14.94 -42.34 55.30
N LYS A 480 15.37 -43.49 54.79
CA LYS A 480 16.15 -43.57 53.53
C LYS A 480 15.35 -43.06 52.33
N LEU A 481 14.07 -43.42 52.24
CA LEU A 481 13.17 -42.94 51.19
C LEU A 481 12.99 -41.40 51.28
N ALA A 482 12.82 -40.86 52.49
CA ALA A 482 12.72 -39.42 52.72
C ALA A 482 14.05 -38.67 52.44
N GLN A 483 15.21 -39.29 52.69
CA GLN A 483 16.52 -38.75 52.32
C GLN A 483 16.69 -38.68 50.80
N LYS A 484 16.34 -39.75 50.08
CA LYS A 484 16.37 -39.76 48.61
C LYS A 484 15.44 -38.69 48.01
N ALA A 485 14.21 -38.59 48.51
CA ALA A 485 13.25 -37.57 48.09
C ALA A 485 13.71 -36.13 48.39
N LEU A 486 14.50 -35.93 49.46
CA LEU A 486 15.11 -34.64 49.76
C LEU A 486 16.23 -34.29 48.77
N GLU A 487 17.06 -35.27 48.39
CA GLU A 487 18.15 -35.08 47.42
C GLU A 487 17.64 -34.78 46.00
N GLU A 488 16.60 -35.48 45.53
CA GLU A 488 15.92 -35.19 44.26
C GLU A 488 15.36 -33.75 44.23
N LYS A 489 14.78 -33.27 45.33
CA LYS A 489 14.29 -31.88 45.45
C LYS A 489 15.43 -30.86 45.49
N ASP A 490 16.55 -31.18 46.15
CA ASP A 490 17.72 -30.31 46.21
C ASP A 490 18.36 -30.13 44.82
N GLN A 491 18.43 -31.21 44.03
CA GLN A 491 18.82 -31.16 42.61
C GLN A 491 17.86 -30.31 41.77
N ARG A 492 16.55 -30.44 41.96
CA ARG A 492 15.54 -29.60 41.26
C ARG A 492 15.68 -28.12 41.62
N CYS A 493 15.92 -27.77 42.88
CA CYS A 493 16.18 -26.38 43.30
C CYS A 493 17.44 -25.82 42.62
N LYS A 494 18.56 -26.58 42.64
CA LYS A 494 19.82 -26.22 41.96
C LYS A 494 19.66 -26.04 40.45
N TYR A 495 18.74 -26.77 39.80
CA TYR A 495 18.40 -26.58 38.40
C TYR A 495 17.63 -25.27 38.17
N LEU A 496 16.58 -25.01 38.95
CA LEU A 496 15.78 -23.79 38.85
C LEU A 496 16.62 -22.52 39.11
N ASP A 497 17.49 -22.53 40.12
CA ASP A 497 18.40 -21.41 40.42
C ASP A 497 19.37 -21.10 39.24
N LYS A 498 19.82 -22.13 38.51
CA LYS A 498 20.65 -21.95 37.30
C LYS A 498 19.83 -21.35 36.15
N THR A 499 18.61 -21.84 35.92
CA THR A 499 17.73 -21.31 34.87
C THR A 499 17.32 -19.86 35.14
N LEU A 500 17.00 -19.51 36.40
CA LEU A 500 16.72 -18.14 36.83
C LEU A 500 17.93 -17.21 36.60
N LYS A 501 19.16 -17.65 36.89
CA LYS A 501 20.37 -16.86 36.60
C LYS A 501 20.53 -16.56 35.11
N VAL A 502 20.31 -17.54 34.24
CA VAL A 502 20.37 -17.34 32.77
C VAL A 502 19.30 -16.34 32.31
N LYS A 503 18.06 -16.47 32.80
CA LYS A 503 16.96 -15.58 32.41
C LYS A 503 17.12 -14.14 32.93
N ASN A 504 17.68 -13.96 34.13
CA ASN A 504 18.02 -12.64 34.65
C ASN A 504 19.10 -11.93 33.82
N GLU A 505 20.06 -12.68 33.25
CA GLU A 505 21.07 -12.13 32.35
C GLU A 505 20.47 -11.72 30.99
N GLU A 506 19.56 -12.54 30.45
CA GLU A 506 18.81 -12.23 29.23
C GLU A 506 17.98 -10.95 29.37
N VAL A 507 17.30 -10.76 30.50
CA VAL A 507 16.56 -9.52 30.81
C VAL A 507 17.49 -8.31 30.99
N ARG A 508 18.66 -8.48 31.61
CA ARG A 508 19.65 -7.39 31.71
C ARG A 508 20.14 -6.95 30.34
N ASN A 509 20.51 -7.90 29.48
CA ASN A 509 20.98 -7.62 28.11
C ASN A 509 19.92 -6.89 27.27
N LEU A 510 18.64 -7.30 27.37
CA LEU A 510 17.53 -6.60 26.71
C LEU A 510 17.35 -5.17 27.26
N THR A 511 17.45 -5.00 28.57
CA THR A 511 17.31 -3.68 29.24
C THR A 511 18.45 -2.72 28.87
N GLU A 512 19.68 -3.22 28.72
CA GLU A 512 20.83 -2.43 28.30
C GLU A 512 20.75 -2.04 26.82
N ALA A 513 20.30 -2.96 25.95
CA ALA A 513 20.02 -2.65 24.55
C ALA A 513 18.95 -1.56 24.39
N GLU A 514 17.85 -1.62 25.14
CA GLU A 514 16.82 -0.55 25.12
C GLU A 514 17.37 0.82 25.56
N LYS A 515 18.26 0.86 26.56
CA LYS A 515 18.87 2.12 27.02
C LYS A 515 19.79 2.71 25.96
N TRP A 516 20.62 1.88 25.33
CA TRP A 516 21.52 2.30 24.25
C TRP A 516 20.74 2.83 23.04
N GLU A 517 19.65 2.14 22.64
CA GLU A 517 18.79 2.60 21.54
C GLU A 517 18.02 3.90 21.87
N LYS A 518 17.59 4.09 23.12
CA LYS A 518 16.98 5.35 23.58
C LYS A 518 17.97 6.52 23.53
N GLN A 519 19.23 6.32 23.93
CA GLN A 519 20.27 7.36 23.83
C GLN A 519 20.52 7.76 22.36
N ASN A 520 20.77 6.77 21.50
CA ASN A 520 20.98 7.01 20.06
C ASN A 520 19.79 7.74 19.39
N LYS A 521 18.56 7.53 19.87
CA LYS A 521 17.38 8.24 19.35
C LYS A 521 17.38 9.72 19.70
N GLU A 522 17.83 10.11 20.89
CA GLU A 522 17.96 11.53 21.25
C GLU A 522 19.16 12.18 20.54
N ASP A 523 20.29 11.48 20.43
CA ASP A 523 21.47 11.96 19.70
C ASP A 523 21.14 12.18 18.21
N TYR A 524 20.36 11.27 17.60
CA TYR A 524 19.88 11.42 16.22
C TYR A 524 18.90 12.60 16.06
N LYS A 525 17.93 12.78 16.97
CA LYS A 525 17.05 13.97 16.96
C LYS A 525 17.81 15.27 17.08
N ALA A 526 18.88 15.30 17.88
CA ALA A 526 19.75 16.47 17.99
C ALA A 526 20.43 16.78 16.65
N ARG A 527 20.96 15.74 15.97
CA ARG A 527 21.59 15.89 14.65
C ARG A 527 20.61 16.32 13.55
N VAL A 528 19.36 15.85 13.57
CA VAL A 528 18.31 16.31 12.64
C VAL A 528 18.03 17.81 12.83
N LYS A 529 17.88 18.28 14.08
CA LYS A 529 17.69 19.73 14.36
C LYS A 529 18.87 20.60 13.94
N GLU A 530 20.09 20.07 14.03
CA GLU A 530 21.31 20.73 13.55
C GLU A 530 21.26 20.89 12.02
N LEU A 531 20.98 19.81 11.29
CA LEU A 531 20.82 19.81 9.83
C LEU A 531 19.67 20.71 9.35
N GLU A 532 18.51 20.71 10.04
CA GLU A 532 17.40 21.63 9.76
C GLU A 532 17.81 23.12 9.93
N SER A 533 18.77 23.39 10.82
CA SER A 533 19.29 24.74 11.06
C SER A 533 20.32 25.14 10.02
N GLU A 534 21.19 24.21 9.59
CA GLU A 534 22.11 24.40 8.47
C GLU A 534 21.36 24.66 7.15
N ILE A 535 20.33 23.86 6.84
CA ILE A 535 19.51 24.02 5.63
C ILE A 535 18.82 25.40 5.59
N LYS A 536 18.29 25.88 6.73
CA LYS A 536 17.71 27.23 6.83
C LYS A 536 18.72 28.34 6.56
N LEU A 537 20.00 28.12 6.88
CA LEU A 537 21.08 29.07 6.57
C LEU A 537 21.33 29.16 5.06
N TYR A 538 21.27 28.03 4.35
CA TYR A 538 21.47 27.94 2.90
C TYR A 538 20.31 28.46 2.05
N VAL A 539 19.10 28.59 2.61
CA VAL A 539 17.90 29.11 1.91
C VAL A 539 17.76 30.64 2.03
N VAL A 540 18.67 31.30 2.77
CA VAL A 540 18.69 32.76 2.98
C VAL A 540 19.86 33.43 2.19
N LEU A 541 20.59 32.64 1.40
CA LEU A 541 21.64 33.07 0.45
C LEU A 541 21.19 32.81 -1.00
#